data_AF-A0A9E3UYL4-F1
#
_entry.id   AF-A0A9E3UYL4-F1
#
_cell.length_a   1.000
_cell.length_b   1.000
_cell.length_c   1.000
_cell.angle_alpha   90.00
_cell.angle_beta   90.00
_cell.angle_gamma   90.00
#
_symmetry.space_group_name_H-M   'P 1'
#
loop_
_entity.id
_entity.type
_entity.pdbx_description
1 polymer ?
#
loop_
_entity_poly.entity_id
_entity_poly.type
_entity_poly.pdbx_seq_one_letter_code
_entity_poly.pdbx_strand_id
1 'polypeptide(L)'
;MSRRIALSTLAVGLFLAGGLALRSAPPEEPDRLKELAEARMKLARRYYEGEVARTNRRIEPPGAPGLSTLVSRVNAELLALWSRRWMEAQRDASDRKADQIAAIQGHVDRLAGWVKQLQPLTKVADSGVSQTDIDVLEFHLLEAEYWLAKAKGQ
;
A
#
# COMPACT_ATOMS: atom_id res chain seq x y z
N MET A 1 -6.04 64.21 54.21
CA MET A 1 -6.20 65.02 52.99
C MET A 1 -6.39 64.05 51.82
N SER A 2 -7.63 63.73 51.41
CA SER A 2 -8.44 64.47 50.41
C SER A 2 -7.73 64.50 49.04
N ARG A 3 -8.25 63.99 47.90
CA ARG A 3 -9.62 63.80 47.39
C ARG A 3 -9.62 62.77 46.26
N ARG A 4 -10.79 62.14 46.04
CA ARG A 4 -11.19 61.45 44.81
C ARG A 4 -11.42 62.46 43.68
N ILE A 5 -11.06 62.12 42.43
CA ILE A 5 -11.71 62.65 41.22
C ILE A 5 -11.89 61.49 40.25
N ALA A 6 -13.14 61.19 39.93
CA ALA A 6 -13.56 60.41 38.77
C ALA A 6 -13.99 61.40 37.68
N LEU A 7 -13.77 61.08 36.40
CA LEU A 7 -14.65 61.52 35.30
C LEU A 7 -14.34 60.75 34.01
N SER A 8 -15.42 60.22 33.45
CA SER A 8 -15.54 59.39 32.25
C SER A 8 -15.77 60.23 31.00
N THR A 9 -15.31 59.79 29.83
CA THR A 9 -15.93 59.95 28.48
C THR A 9 -15.05 59.22 27.45
N LEU A 10 -15.44 58.07 26.88
CA LEU A 10 -16.37 57.82 25.76
C LEU A 10 -15.82 58.24 24.39
N ALA A 11 -15.43 57.28 23.53
CA ALA A 11 -15.81 57.25 22.11
C ALA A 11 -15.36 55.96 21.40
N VAL A 12 -16.34 55.41 20.71
CA VAL A 12 -16.40 54.30 19.75
C VAL A 12 -15.37 54.43 18.61
N GLY A 13 -14.78 53.29 18.24
CA GLY A 13 -14.12 53.10 16.95
C GLY A 13 -14.48 51.71 16.39
N LEU A 14 -15.63 51.64 15.72
CA LEU A 14 -16.11 50.47 14.98
C LEU A 14 -15.47 50.47 13.58
N PHE A 15 -14.72 49.43 13.24
CA PHE A 15 -14.56 48.99 11.85
C PHE A 15 -14.71 47.47 11.77
N LEU A 16 -15.83 47.05 11.16
CA LEU A 16 -16.02 45.75 10.55
C LEU A 16 -15.07 45.60 9.36
N ALA A 17 -14.50 44.40 9.14
CA ALA A 17 -14.71 43.61 7.92
C ALA A 17 -13.68 42.48 7.75
N GLY A 18 -14.20 41.24 7.65
CA GLY A 18 -13.78 40.33 6.59
C GLY A 18 -12.46 39.60 6.75
N GLY A 19 -12.40 38.63 7.65
CA GLY A 19 -11.27 37.71 7.71
C GLY A 19 -11.49 36.54 8.66
N LEU A 20 -12.72 36.00 8.73
CA LEU A 20 -12.95 34.68 9.30
C LEU A 20 -12.24 33.67 8.40
N ALA A 21 -10.94 33.50 8.63
CA ALA A 21 -10.24 32.29 8.23
C ALA A 21 -10.98 31.16 8.94
N LEU A 22 -11.90 30.52 8.22
CA LEU A 22 -12.45 29.22 8.55
C LEU A 22 -11.26 28.29 8.70
N ARG A 23 -10.70 28.25 9.90
CA ARG A 23 -9.79 27.18 10.30
C ARG A 23 -10.69 25.96 10.36
N SER A 24 -10.69 25.19 9.27
CA SER A 24 -11.37 23.91 9.21
C SER A 24 -10.98 23.14 10.47
N ALA A 25 -11.98 22.70 11.22
CA ALA A 25 -11.75 21.82 12.35
C ALA A 25 -10.91 20.63 11.86
N PRO A 26 -9.90 20.18 12.62
CA PRO A 26 -9.16 18.99 12.25
C PRO A 26 -10.16 17.85 12.03
N PRO A 27 -9.96 17.01 11.00
CA PRO A 27 -10.86 15.90 10.72
C PRO A 27 -11.05 15.04 11.97
N GLU A 28 -12.25 14.51 12.16
CA GLU A 28 -12.51 13.57 13.25
C GLU A 28 -11.57 12.36 13.11
N GLU A 29 -11.11 11.84 14.24
CA GLU A 29 -10.11 10.77 14.28
C GLU A 29 -10.47 9.53 13.42
N PRO A 30 -11.74 9.06 13.36
CA PRO A 30 -12.14 7.97 12.47
C PRO A 30 -11.93 8.28 10.99
N ASP A 31 -12.24 9.50 10.55
CA ASP A 31 -12.05 9.92 9.15
C ASP A 31 -10.57 9.94 8.79
N ARG A 32 -9.71 10.41 9.72
CA ARG A 32 -8.26 10.43 9.53
C ARG A 32 -7.67 9.02 9.38
N LEU A 33 -8.13 8.04 10.17
CA LEU A 33 -7.65 6.67 10.06
C LEU A 33 -7.97 6.05 8.71
N LYS A 34 -9.19 6.29 8.20
CA LYS A 34 -9.61 5.84 6.87
C LYS A 34 -8.77 6.48 5.76
N GLU A 35 -8.55 7.79 5.82
CA GLU A 35 -7.69 8.50 4.86
C GLU A 35 -6.26 7.94 4.84
N LEU A 36 -5.69 7.65 6.01
CA LEU A 36 -4.36 7.06 6.14
C LEU A 36 -4.31 5.63 5.56
N ALA A 37 -5.34 4.81 5.80
CA ALA A 37 -5.44 3.47 5.23
C ALA A 37 -5.51 3.50 3.69
N GLU A 38 -6.34 4.40 3.13
CA GLU A 38 -6.43 4.60 1.69
C GLU A 38 -5.11 5.08 1.08
N ALA A 39 -4.41 6.00 1.74
CA ALA A 39 -3.10 6.48 1.30
C ALA A 39 -2.05 5.36 1.31
N ARG A 40 -2.01 4.54 2.36
CA ARG A 40 -1.15 3.35 2.45
C ARG A 40 -1.44 2.37 1.33
N MET A 41 -2.72 2.10 1.04
CA MET A 41 -3.14 1.20 -0.03
C MET A 41 -2.66 1.71 -1.40
N LYS A 42 -2.91 2.99 -1.72
CA LYS A 42 -2.47 3.60 -2.98
C LYS A 42 -0.95 3.52 -3.17
N LEU A 43 -0.19 3.80 -2.11
CA LEU A 43 1.28 3.73 -2.15
C LEU A 43 1.79 2.31 -2.35
N ALA A 44 1.27 1.35 -1.58
CA ALA A 44 1.66 -0.05 -1.68
C ALA A 44 1.34 -0.63 -3.07
N ARG A 45 0.14 -0.34 -3.59
CA ARG A 45 -0.27 -0.71 -4.94
C ARG A 45 0.68 -0.16 -6.01
N ARG A 46 0.93 1.15 -5.98
CA ARG A 46 1.83 1.81 -6.95
C ARG A 46 3.23 1.21 -6.93
N TYR A 47 3.77 0.92 -5.74
CA TYR A 47 5.08 0.29 -5.63
C TYR A 47 5.06 -1.12 -6.23
N TYR A 48 4.07 -1.94 -5.87
CA TYR A 48 3.91 -3.30 -6.39
C TYR A 48 3.82 -3.30 -7.92
N GLU A 49 2.95 -2.46 -8.50
CA GLU A 49 2.79 -2.34 -9.95
C GLU A 49 4.10 -1.90 -10.63
N GLY A 50 4.86 -1.00 -9.98
CA GLY A 50 6.19 -0.59 -10.44
C GLY A 50 7.21 -1.74 -10.44
N GLU A 51 7.19 -2.60 -9.43
CA GLU A 51 8.05 -3.81 -9.40
C GLU A 51 7.62 -4.85 -10.42
N VAL A 52 6.31 -5.02 -10.65
CA VAL A 52 5.79 -5.89 -11.72
C VAL A 52 6.33 -5.43 -13.07
N ALA A 53 6.23 -4.12 -13.36
CA ALA A 53 6.74 -3.55 -14.61
C ALA A 53 8.28 -3.66 -14.75
N ARG A 54 9.03 -3.57 -13.63
CA ARG A 54 10.48 -3.82 -13.65
C ARG A 54 10.80 -5.28 -13.91
N THR A 55 10.11 -6.19 -13.23
CA THR A 55 10.32 -7.64 -13.34
C THR A 55 10.00 -8.13 -14.74
N ASN A 56 8.84 -7.75 -15.30
CA ASN A 56 8.47 -8.11 -16.67
C ASN A 56 9.50 -7.63 -17.71
N ARG A 57 10.03 -6.40 -17.57
CA ARG A 57 11.09 -5.90 -18.45
C ARG A 57 12.42 -6.67 -18.35
N ARG A 58 12.70 -7.33 -17.23
CA ARG A 58 13.90 -8.15 -17.06
C ARG A 58 13.73 -9.56 -17.62
N ILE A 59 12.48 -10.03 -17.72
CA ILE A 59 12.12 -11.38 -18.18
C ILE A 59 12.07 -11.47 -19.72
N GLU A 60 11.92 -10.37 -20.46
CA GLU A 60 11.94 -10.34 -21.94
C GLU A 60 13.29 -9.91 -22.55
N PRO A 61 13.67 -10.33 -23.77
CA PRO A 61 13.66 -11.66 -24.37
C PRO A 61 15.09 -12.30 -24.43
N PRO A 62 15.21 -13.58 -24.83
CA PRO A 62 16.48 -14.30 -24.95
C PRO A 62 17.40 -13.64 -25.98
N GLY A 63 18.68 -13.49 -25.64
CA GLY A 63 19.72 -12.96 -26.55
C GLY A 63 20.33 -11.62 -26.16
N ALA A 64 19.87 -10.98 -25.08
CA ALA A 64 20.58 -9.83 -24.51
C ALA A 64 21.90 -10.30 -23.86
N PRO A 65 23.08 -9.86 -24.36
CA PRO A 65 24.35 -10.26 -23.78
C PRO A 65 24.50 -9.68 -22.37
N GLY A 66 24.73 -10.55 -21.40
CA GLY A 66 25.37 -10.17 -20.14
C GLY A 66 24.49 -9.40 -19.15
N LEU A 67 23.68 -10.14 -18.39
CA LEU A 67 23.69 -9.96 -16.94
C LEU A 67 23.66 -11.35 -16.33
N SER A 68 24.74 -11.63 -15.60
CA SER A 68 25.15 -12.91 -15.03
C SER A 68 23.99 -13.76 -14.50
N THR A 69 24.06 -15.06 -14.75
CA THR A 69 23.31 -16.12 -14.06
C THR A 69 23.43 -16.08 -12.53
N LEU A 70 24.34 -15.27 -11.98
CA LEU A 70 24.55 -15.09 -10.55
C LEU A 70 23.56 -14.12 -9.88
N VAL A 71 22.76 -13.35 -10.65
CA VAL A 71 21.78 -12.41 -10.08
C VAL A 71 20.39 -12.77 -10.57
N SER A 72 19.51 -13.17 -9.64
CA SER A 72 18.09 -13.41 -9.96
C SER A 72 17.49 -12.16 -10.60
N ARG A 73 16.82 -12.36 -11.75
CA ARG A 73 16.12 -11.29 -12.46
C ARG A 73 14.79 -10.95 -11.78
N VAL A 74 14.31 -11.84 -10.91
CA VAL A 74 13.10 -11.71 -10.12
C VAL A 74 13.48 -11.44 -8.66
N ASN A 75 12.83 -10.46 -8.03
CA ASN A 75 12.92 -10.32 -6.58
C ASN A 75 11.63 -10.84 -5.97
N ALA A 76 11.53 -12.17 -5.86
CA ALA A 76 10.32 -12.88 -5.43
C ALA A 76 9.83 -12.38 -4.05
N GLU A 77 10.76 -12.24 -3.10
CA GLU A 77 10.50 -11.72 -1.76
C GLU A 77 9.90 -10.31 -1.81
N LEU A 78 10.47 -9.42 -2.63
CA LEU A 78 9.97 -8.05 -2.75
C LEU A 78 8.58 -7.99 -3.38
N LEU A 79 8.30 -8.82 -4.39
CA LEU A 79 6.96 -8.92 -5.00
C LEU A 79 5.94 -9.41 -3.97
N ALA A 80 6.26 -10.46 -3.21
CA ALA A 80 5.38 -10.99 -2.18
C ALA A 80 5.15 -9.97 -1.05
N LEU A 81 6.22 -9.35 -0.55
CA LEU A 81 6.17 -8.33 0.50
C LEU A 81 5.25 -7.16 0.14
N TRP A 82 5.39 -6.59 -1.06
CA TRP A 82 4.56 -5.45 -1.47
C TRP A 82 3.14 -5.85 -1.83
N SER A 83 2.92 -7.08 -2.32
CA SER A 83 1.57 -7.62 -2.47
C SER A 83 0.86 -7.78 -1.13
N ARG A 84 1.57 -8.25 -0.09
CA ARG A 84 1.06 -8.37 1.28
C ARG A 84 0.73 -7.01 1.88
N ARG A 85 1.64 -6.04 1.77
CA ARG A 85 1.41 -4.66 2.25
C ARG A 85 0.20 -4.01 1.60
N TRP A 86 -0.03 -4.26 0.31
CA TRP A 86 -1.23 -3.81 -0.37
C TRP A 86 -2.49 -4.49 0.22
N MET A 87 -2.48 -5.81 0.38
CA MET A 87 -3.60 -6.53 1.01
C MET A 87 -3.92 -6.02 2.41
N GLU A 88 -2.91 -5.85 3.27
CA GLU A 88 -3.08 -5.35 4.64
C GLU A 88 -3.69 -3.93 4.64
N ALA A 89 -3.16 -3.03 3.81
CA ALA A 89 -3.71 -1.67 3.71
C ALA A 89 -5.14 -1.63 3.14
N GLN A 90 -5.49 -2.57 2.26
CA GLN A 90 -6.85 -2.69 1.74
C GLN A 90 -7.82 -3.21 2.82
N ARG A 91 -7.37 -4.10 3.71
CA ARG A 91 -8.15 -4.55 4.87
C ARG A 91 -8.34 -3.42 5.89
N ASP A 92 -7.30 -2.64 6.16
CA ASP A 92 -7.37 -1.50 7.08
C ASP A 92 -8.33 -0.40 6.58
N ALA A 93 -8.63 -0.35 5.28
CA ALA A 93 -9.54 0.63 4.69
C ALA A 93 -11.03 0.24 4.78
N SER A 94 -11.36 -0.97 5.25
CA SER A 94 -12.75 -1.41 5.36
C SER A 94 -13.00 -2.41 6.49
N ASP A 95 -14.01 -2.11 7.31
CA ASP A 95 -14.51 -3.02 8.35
C ASP A 95 -15.45 -4.10 7.81
N ARG A 96 -15.82 -4.04 6.52
CA ARG A 96 -16.71 -5.03 5.92
C ARG A 96 -15.94 -6.33 5.70
N LYS A 97 -16.40 -7.41 6.33
CA LYS A 97 -15.84 -8.76 6.16
C LYS A 97 -15.65 -9.18 4.70
N ALA A 98 -16.61 -8.84 3.83
CA ALA A 98 -16.51 -9.12 2.40
C ALA A 98 -15.31 -8.44 1.74
N ASP A 99 -15.01 -7.18 2.09
CA ASP A 99 -13.86 -6.44 1.55
C ASP A 99 -12.55 -7.02 2.08
N GLN A 100 -12.53 -7.45 3.34
CA GLN A 100 -11.36 -8.10 3.92
C GLN A 100 -11.05 -9.43 3.22
N ILE A 101 -12.06 -10.25 2.95
CA ILE A 101 -11.91 -11.49 2.17
C ILE A 101 -11.43 -11.17 0.74
N ALA A 102 -12.00 -10.15 0.10
CA ALA A 102 -11.59 -9.74 -1.24
C ALA A 102 -10.13 -9.25 -1.30
N ALA A 103 -9.66 -8.55 -0.27
CA ALA A 103 -8.26 -8.13 -0.17
C ALA A 103 -7.30 -9.33 -0.09
N ILE A 104 -7.64 -10.35 0.71
CA ILE A 104 -6.84 -11.58 0.82
C ILE A 104 -6.87 -12.35 -0.50
N GLN A 105 -8.04 -12.50 -1.13
CA GLN A 105 -8.16 -13.14 -2.45
C GLN A 105 -7.30 -12.44 -3.49
N GLY A 106 -7.32 -11.10 -3.52
CA GLY A 106 -6.46 -10.34 -4.44
C GLY A 106 -4.97 -10.58 -4.22
N HIS A 107 -4.53 -10.88 -2.99
CA HIS A 107 -3.15 -11.29 -2.72
C HIS A 107 -2.83 -12.68 -3.27
N VAL A 108 -3.73 -13.64 -3.06
CA VAL A 108 -3.64 -15.01 -3.58
C VAL A 108 -3.51 -14.97 -5.11
N ASP A 109 -4.40 -14.24 -5.78
CA ASP A 109 -4.43 -14.16 -7.24
C ASP A 109 -3.12 -13.60 -7.82
N ARG A 110 -2.55 -12.57 -7.16
CA ARG A 110 -1.27 -11.99 -7.56
C ARG A 110 -0.11 -12.99 -7.44
N LEU A 111 -0.03 -13.72 -6.32
CA LEU A 111 1.04 -14.70 -6.10
C LEU A 111 0.90 -15.91 -7.03
N ALA A 112 -0.32 -16.45 -7.17
CA ALA A 112 -0.61 -17.54 -8.08
C ALA A 112 -0.30 -17.16 -9.54
N GLY A 113 -0.58 -15.92 -9.93
CA GLY A 113 -0.21 -15.36 -11.23
C GLY A 113 1.30 -15.41 -11.46
N TRP A 114 2.11 -14.99 -10.47
CA TRP A 114 3.57 -15.05 -10.57
C TRP A 114 4.11 -16.47 -10.62
N VAL A 115 3.64 -17.38 -9.75
CA VAL A 115 4.04 -18.80 -9.79
C VAL A 115 3.77 -19.37 -11.17
N LYS A 116 2.56 -19.17 -11.71
CA LYS A 116 2.17 -19.63 -13.05
C LYS A 116 3.06 -19.06 -14.16
N GLN A 117 3.39 -17.77 -14.08
CA GLN A 117 4.20 -17.09 -15.09
C GLN A 117 5.67 -17.51 -15.05
N LEU A 118 6.24 -17.70 -13.85
CA LEU A 118 7.67 -17.91 -13.65
C LEU A 118 8.08 -19.38 -13.65
N GLN A 119 7.19 -20.31 -13.26
CA GLN A 119 7.50 -21.74 -13.18
C GLN A 119 8.11 -22.30 -14.48
N PRO A 120 7.59 -22.01 -15.68
CA PRO A 120 8.17 -22.52 -16.93
C PRO A 120 9.59 -21.99 -17.19
N LEU A 121 9.90 -20.78 -16.69
CA LEU A 121 11.19 -20.12 -16.92
C LEU A 121 12.33 -20.78 -16.14
N THR A 122 12.03 -21.54 -15.09
CA THR A 122 13.04 -22.34 -14.35
C THR A 122 13.72 -23.41 -15.22
N LYS A 123 13.09 -23.79 -16.34
CA LYS A 123 13.63 -24.79 -17.29
C LYS A 123 14.33 -24.16 -18.48
N VAL A 124 14.27 -22.83 -18.61
CA VAL A 124 14.90 -22.08 -19.70
C VAL A 124 16.29 -21.65 -19.26
N ALA A 125 17.32 -22.10 -19.98
CA ALA A 125 18.69 -21.64 -19.76
C ALA A 125 18.76 -20.11 -19.83
N ASP A 126 19.51 -19.51 -18.90
CA ASP A 126 19.74 -18.06 -18.81
C ASP A 126 18.50 -17.19 -18.61
N SER A 127 17.37 -17.77 -18.17
CA SER A 127 16.16 -17.00 -17.82
C SER A 127 16.36 -16.06 -16.64
N GLY A 128 17.33 -16.36 -15.77
CA GLY A 128 17.55 -15.65 -14.51
C GLY A 128 16.42 -15.86 -13.50
N VAL A 129 15.58 -16.89 -13.69
CA VAL A 129 14.55 -17.34 -12.75
C VAL A 129 15.00 -18.67 -12.16
N SER A 130 15.15 -18.71 -10.84
CA SER A 130 15.56 -19.92 -10.11
C SER A 130 14.36 -20.66 -9.51
N GLN A 131 14.55 -21.93 -9.16
CA GLN A 131 13.54 -22.67 -8.37
C GLN A 131 13.32 -22.00 -7.00
N THR A 132 14.35 -21.41 -6.38
CA THR A 132 14.20 -20.68 -5.12
C THR A 132 13.25 -19.49 -5.22
N ASP A 133 13.22 -18.80 -6.36
CA ASP A 133 12.24 -17.71 -6.59
C ASP A 133 10.80 -18.24 -6.57
N ILE A 134 10.59 -19.45 -7.11
CA ILE A 134 9.29 -20.13 -7.09
C ILE A 134 8.94 -20.54 -5.65
N ASP A 135 9.86 -21.19 -4.95
CA ASP A 135 9.62 -21.70 -3.59
C ASP A 135 9.21 -20.55 -2.64
N VAL A 136 9.81 -19.36 -2.78
CA VAL A 136 9.43 -18.15 -2.03
C VAL A 136 7.99 -17.72 -2.35
N LEU A 137 7.62 -17.69 -3.64
CA LEU A 137 6.26 -17.31 -4.03
C LEU A 137 5.22 -18.34 -3.58
N GLU A 138 5.54 -19.64 -3.67
CA GLU A 138 4.68 -20.72 -3.21
C GLU A 138 4.49 -20.69 -1.69
N PHE A 139 5.56 -20.42 -0.92
CA PHE A 139 5.45 -20.22 0.53
C PHE A 139 4.45 -19.11 0.88
N HIS A 140 4.59 -17.94 0.26
CA HIS A 140 3.67 -16.83 0.51
C HIS A 140 2.26 -17.10 -0.03
N LEU A 141 2.12 -17.88 -1.10
CA LEU A 141 0.81 -18.27 -1.64
C LEU A 141 0.08 -19.16 -0.63
N LEU A 142 0.75 -20.18 -0.08
CA LEU A 142 0.20 -21.04 0.96
C LEU A 142 -0.18 -20.26 2.22
N GLU A 143 0.64 -19.29 2.63
CA GLU A 143 0.33 -18.38 3.75
C GLU A 143 -0.96 -17.58 3.48
N ALA A 144 -1.09 -17.02 2.28
CA ALA A 144 -2.27 -16.25 1.88
C ALA A 144 -3.53 -17.12 1.76
N GLU A 145 -3.41 -18.34 1.23
CA GLU A 145 -4.51 -19.31 1.15
C GLU A 145 -4.97 -19.75 2.55
N TYR A 146 -4.03 -19.98 3.47
CA TYR A 146 -4.35 -20.26 4.87
C TYR A 146 -5.16 -19.11 5.51
N TRP A 147 -4.74 -17.86 5.31
CA TRP A 147 -5.50 -16.70 5.80
C TRP A 147 -6.88 -16.57 5.16
N LEU A 148 -6.99 -16.87 3.86
CA LEU A 148 -8.26 -16.83 3.14
C LEU A 148 -9.24 -17.88 3.67
N ALA A 149 -8.77 -19.10 3.87
CA ALA A 149 -9.56 -20.19 4.44
C ALA A 149 -10.04 -19.83 5.85
N LYS A 150 -9.14 -19.30 6.68
CA LYS A 150 -9.48 -18.82 8.03
C LYS A 150 -10.53 -17.71 8.01
N ALA A 151 -10.39 -16.71 7.14
CA ALA A 151 -11.32 -15.59 7.04
C ALA A 151 -12.72 -16.00 6.52
N LYS A 152 -12.80 -17.05 5.68
CA LYS A 152 -14.07 -17.61 5.19
C LYS A 152 -14.76 -18.54 6.19
N GLY A 153 -14.00 -19.17 7.09
CA GLY A 153 -14.52 -20.09 8.12
C GLY A 153 -14.97 -19.41 9.42
N GLN A 154 -14.49 -18.19 9.68
CA GLN A 154 -15.09 -17.27 10.66
C GLN A 154 -16.36 -16.64 10.09
#